data_AF-A0A1I0Z3C2-F1
#
_entry.id   AF-A0A1I0Z3C2-F1
#
_cell.length_a   1.000
_cell.length_b   1.000
_cell.length_c   1.000
_cell.angle_alpha   90.00
_cell.angle_beta   90.00
_cell.angle_gamma   90.00
#
_symmetry.space_group_name_H-M   'P 1'
#
loop_
_entity.id
_entity.type
_entity.pdbx_description
1 polymer ?
#
loop_
_entity_poly.entity_id
_entity_poly.type
_entity_poly.pdbx_seq_one_letter_code
_entity_poly.pdbx_strand_id
1 'polypeptide(L)'
;MLGVMGFVVALLTGCSEETRPDRFELANVRASNVVPKSSATAFVGAFARHCLKGEPAAIEASLLSAGYVQARGGTGPARSFVVDDKRPLVILSEGGCAVGAAPRTGQTPRVQSFVTQTFPGARAVDPQALSAERAWQLADGTLILTTRSGTPGLSTATYLLGLTYPAARDT
;
A
#
# COMPACT_ATOMS: atom_id res chain seq x y z
N MET A 1 54.90 37.93 23.86
CA MET A 1 54.36 37.76 22.48
C MET A 1 54.12 36.27 22.28
N LEU A 2 52.96 35.73 22.66
CA LEU A 2 51.70 35.62 21.89
C LEU A 2 51.86 34.88 20.55
N GLY A 3 51.25 33.70 20.45
CA GLY A 3 51.15 32.93 19.21
C GLY A 3 50.55 31.53 19.39
N VAL A 4 49.35 31.42 19.98
CA VAL A 4 48.54 30.20 19.93
C VAL A 4 47.97 30.08 18.52
N MET A 5 48.43 29.10 17.74
CA MET A 5 47.90 28.83 16.40
C MET A 5 46.89 27.69 16.49
N GLY A 6 45.64 28.07 16.77
CA GLY A 6 44.49 27.17 16.78
C GLY A 6 44.15 26.71 15.37
N PHE A 7 44.13 25.40 15.17
CA PHE A 7 43.62 24.79 13.94
C PHE A 7 42.09 24.75 14.04
N VAL A 8 41.43 25.69 13.38
CA VAL A 8 39.97 25.74 13.25
C VAL A 8 39.56 24.64 12.27
N VAL A 9 39.07 23.51 12.79
CA VAL A 9 38.30 22.55 12.01
C VAL A 9 37.00 23.24 11.61
N ALA A 10 36.93 23.68 10.35
CA ALA A 10 35.73 24.20 9.75
C ALA A 10 34.66 23.08 9.76
N LEU A 11 33.68 23.23 10.64
CA LEU A 11 32.47 22.43 10.68
C LEU A 11 31.75 22.60 9.33
N LEU A 12 31.80 21.56 8.50
CA LEU A 12 30.89 21.37 7.39
C LEU A 12 29.49 21.10 7.96
N THR A 13 28.82 22.14 8.46
CA THR A 13 27.36 22.14 8.60
C THR A 13 26.75 22.39 7.23
N GLY A 14 26.98 21.44 6.31
CA GLY A 14 26.12 21.28 5.16
C GLY A 14 24.81 20.74 5.71
N CYS A 15 23.75 21.56 5.64
CA CYS A 15 22.38 21.08 5.75
C CYS A 15 22.20 20.00 4.68
N SER A 16 22.51 18.77 5.05
CA SER A 16 22.24 17.61 4.24
C SER A 16 20.73 17.48 4.33
N GLU A 17 20.00 18.07 3.37
CA GLU A 17 18.73 17.49 2.98
C GLU A 17 19.07 16.05 2.64
N GLU A 18 18.87 15.18 3.62
CA GLU A 18 19.14 13.76 3.55
C GLU A 18 18.49 13.26 2.26
N THR A 19 19.32 13.04 1.25
CA THR A 19 18.89 12.68 -0.08
C THR A 19 18.59 11.19 0.02
N ARG A 20 17.47 10.87 0.67
CA ARG A 20 17.06 9.49 0.92
C ARG A 20 17.03 8.76 -0.43
N PRO A 21 17.70 7.60 -0.56
CA PRO A 21 17.74 6.82 -1.79
C PRO A 21 16.35 6.69 -2.44
N ASP A 22 15.32 6.51 -1.61
CA ASP A 22 13.90 6.46 -1.97
C ASP A 22 13.44 7.60 -2.89
N ARG A 23 14.01 8.81 -2.79
CA ARG A 23 13.64 9.94 -3.65
C ARG A 23 14.08 9.70 -5.09
N PHE A 24 15.28 9.18 -5.30
CA PHE A 24 15.78 8.86 -6.63
C PHE A 24 15.10 7.61 -7.18
N GLU A 25 14.82 6.62 -6.33
CA GLU A 25 14.09 5.43 -6.75
C GLU A 25 12.66 5.76 -7.16
N LEU A 26 11.94 6.57 -6.39
CA LEU A 26 10.59 7.02 -6.74
C LEU A 26 10.57 7.84 -8.04
N ALA A 27 11.55 8.71 -8.24
CA ALA A 27 11.67 9.51 -9.47
C ALA A 27 11.89 8.64 -10.72
N ASN A 28 12.43 7.42 -10.55
CA ASN A 28 12.65 6.46 -11.63
C ASN A 28 11.48 5.48 -11.82
N VAL A 29 10.44 5.52 -10.97
CA VAL A 29 9.22 4.72 -11.19
C VAL A 29 8.48 5.26 -12.41
N ARG A 30 8.24 4.40 -13.40
CA ARG A 30 7.48 4.75 -14.59
C ARG A 30 6.05 5.13 -14.18
N ALA A 31 5.51 6.20 -14.78
CA ALA A 31 4.14 6.63 -14.52
C ALA A 31 3.09 5.51 -14.69
N SER A 32 3.33 4.57 -15.62
CA SER A 32 2.47 3.40 -15.85
C SER A 32 2.51 2.35 -14.74
N ASN A 33 3.48 2.41 -13.84
CA ASN A 33 3.69 1.47 -12.73
C ASN A 33 3.24 2.03 -11.38
N VAL A 34 2.90 3.34 -11.31
CA VAL A 34 2.26 3.93 -10.12
C VAL A 34 0.89 3.29 -9.86
N VAL A 35 0.08 3.13 -10.92
CA VAL A 35 -1.13 2.28 -10.91
C VAL A 35 -0.87 1.11 -11.85
N PRO A 36 -0.33 0.00 -11.33
CA PRO A 36 0.25 -1.04 -12.15
C PRO A 36 -0.82 -1.86 -12.86
N LYS A 37 -0.52 -2.24 -14.10
CA LYS A 37 -1.31 -3.19 -14.89
C LYS A 37 -1.03 -4.64 -14.46
N SER A 38 -1.38 -4.98 -13.23
CA SER A 38 -1.22 -6.33 -12.66
C SER A 38 -2.18 -7.35 -13.27
N SER A 39 -1.86 -8.64 -13.17
CA SER A 39 -2.81 -9.72 -13.44
C SER A 39 -3.73 -9.94 -12.24
N ALA A 40 -4.90 -10.54 -12.44
CA ALA A 40 -5.82 -10.86 -11.35
C ALA A 40 -5.19 -11.80 -10.30
N THR A 41 -4.34 -12.74 -10.74
CA THR A 41 -3.58 -13.63 -9.84
C THR A 41 -2.51 -12.89 -9.05
N ALA A 42 -1.75 -12.00 -9.70
CA ALA A 42 -0.75 -11.18 -9.00
C ALA A 42 -1.42 -10.24 -7.98
N PHE A 43 -2.61 -9.74 -8.30
CA PHE A 43 -3.41 -8.87 -7.44
C PHE A 43 -3.81 -9.54 -6.12
N VAL A 44 -4.55 -10.65 -6.16
CA VAL A 44 -4.93 -11.39 -4.94
C VAL A 44 -3.73 -12.01 -4.23
N GLY A 45 -2.70 -12.41 -4.99
CA GLY A 45 -1.46 -12.93 -4.42
C GLY A 45 -0.67 -11.88 -3.64
N ALA A 46 -0.63 -10.63 -4.09
CA ALA A 46 -0.01 -9.54 -3.34
C ALA A 46 -0.80 -9.23 -2.06
N PHE A 47 -2.13 -9.22 -2.13
CA PHE A 47 -2.97 -9.05 -0.95
C PHE A 47 -2.68 -10.12 0.11
N ALA A 48 -2.68 -11.39 -0.30
CA ALA A 48 -2.35 -12.51 0.59
C ALA A 48 -0.94 -12.42 1.17
N ARG A 49 0.05 -11.97 0.38
CA ARG A 49 1.44 -11.86 0.82
C ARG A 49 1.69 -10.71 1.77
N HIS A 50 1.02 -9.58 1.61
CA HIS A 50 1.34 -8.35 2.32
C HIS A 50 0.28 -7.97 3.36
N CYS A 51 -1.01 -8.03 3.01
CA CYS A 51 -2.05 -7.54 3.90
C CYS A 51 -2.53 -8.56 4.93
N LEU A 52 -2.33 -9.86 4.70
CA LEU A 52 -2.70 -10.90 5.68
C LEU A 52 -1.62 -11.15 6.73
N LYS A 53 -0.60 -10.30 6.82
CA LYS A 53 0.57 -10.54 7.67
C LYS A 53 0.76 -9.44 8.70
N GLY A 54 0.51 -9.76 9.97
CA GLY A 54 1.04 -9.02 11.12
C GLY A 54 0.68 -7.54 11.19
N GLU A 55 1.42 -6.83 12.04
CA GLU A 55 1.21 -5.41 12.33
C GLU A 55 1.73 -4.50 11.21
N PRO A 56 1.20 -3.26 11.06
CA PRO A 56 1.61 -2.33 10.01
C PRO A 56 3.12 -2.15 9.86
N ALA A 57 3.85 -2.01 10.97
CA ALA A 57 5.31 -1.84 10.92
C ALA A 57 6.03 -3.06 10.31
N ALA A 58 5.55 -4.27 10.55
CA ALA A 58 6.12 -5.49 9.97
C ALA A 58 5.80 -5.60 8.47
N ILE A 59 4.60 -5.20 8.07
CA ILE A 59 4.21 -5.13 6.65
C ILE A 59 5.11 -4.15 5.91
N GLU A 60 5.30 -2.95 6.46
CA GLU A 60 6.17 -1.93 5.89
C GLU A 60 7.61 -2.43 5.71
N ALA A 61 8.21 -3.00 6.77
CA ALA A 61 9.55 -3.59 6.66
C ALA A 61 9.62 -4.68 5.58
N SER A 62 8.57 -5.51 5.46
CA SER A 62 8.48 -6.52 4.41
C SER A 62 8.34 -5.91 3.00
N LEU A 63 7.69 -4.76 2.85
CA LEU A 63 7.54 -4.08 1.56
C LEU A 63 8.88 -3.48 1.13
N LEU A 64 9.55 -2.78 2.04
CA LEU A 64 10.86 -2.18 1.79
C LEU A 64 11.90 -3.23 1.41
N SER A 65 11.95 -4.35 2.14
CA SER A 65 12.84 -5.48 1.79
C SER A 65 12.48 -6.17 0.47
N ALA A 66 11.24 -6.05 0.00
CA ALA A 66 10.80 -6.52 -1.31
C ALA A 66 11.05 -5.51 -2.45
N GLY A 67 11.74 -4.40 -2.17
CA GLY A 67 12.08 -3.36 -3.15
C GLY A 67 10.91 -2.43 -3.50
N TYR A 68 9.89 -2.36 -2.65
CA TYR A 68 8.90 -1.30 -2.75
C TYR A 68 9.47 0.00 -2.20
N VAL A 69 9.05 1.11 -2.80
CA VAL A 69 9.39 2.46 -2.41
C VAL A 69 8.12 3.17 -1.96
N GLN A 70 8.20 3.92 -0.88
CA GLN A 70 7.07 4.73 -0.43
C GLN A 70 6.83 5.90 -1.41
N ALA A 71 5.65 5.92 -2.03
CA ALA A 71 5.22 7.04 -2.84
C ALA A 71 4.93 8.27 -1.96
N ARG A 72 5.41 9.44 -2.40
CA ARG A 72 5.00 10.72 -1.82
C ARG A 72 3.64 11.11 -2.41
N GLY A 73 2.61 11.13 -1.59
CA GLY A 73 1.28 11.60 -2.01
C GLY A 73 0.15 10.81 -1.36
N GLY A 74 -0.82 11.55 -0.83
CA GLY A 74 -2.00 11.07 -0.12
C GLY A 74 -2.50 12.17 0.82
N THR A 75 -3.80 12.42 0.86
CA THR A 75 -4.41 13.43 1.74
C THR A 75 -4.75 12.87 3.13
N GLY A 76 -4.10 11.79 3.56
CA GLY A 76 -4.45 11.09 4.79
C GLY A 76 -3.30 10.24 5.36
N PRO A 77 -3.54 9.50 6.46
CA PRO A 77 -2.51 8.72 7.16
C PRO A 77 -2.06 7.47 6.39
N ALA A 78 -2.75 7.14 5.29
CA ALA A 78 -2.40 5.99 4.47
C ALA A 78 -1.17 6.28 3.60
N ARG A 79 -0.23 5.34 3.59
CA ARG A 79 1.01 5.39 2.84
C ARG A 79 0.93 4.42 1.68
N SER A 80 1.29 4.87 0.49
CA SER A 80 1.32 4.03 -0.70
C SER A 80 2.75 3.57 -0.98
N PHE A 81 2.89 2.31 -1.36
CA PHE A 81 4.13 1.66 -1.69
C PHE A 81 4.03 1.15 -3.12
N VAL A 82 4.97 1.59 -3.96
CA VAL A 82 5.03 1.27 -5.38
C VAL A 82 6.37 0.63 -5.71
N VAL A 83 6.45 -0.03 -6.85
CA VAL A 83 7.70 -0.58 -7.38
C VAL A 83 7.67 -0.44 -8.89
N ASP A 84 8.84 -0.24 -9.52
CA ASP A 84 8.92 -0.01 -10.98
C ASP A 84 8.75 -1.30 -11.80
N ASP A 85 7.74 -2.10 -11.48
CA ASP A 85 7.34 -3.27 -12.26
C ASP A 85 5.80 -3.42 -12.29
N LYS A 86 5.30 -4.63 -12.59
CA LYS A 86 3.86 -4.90 -12.74
C LYS A 86 3.19 -5.39 -11.45
N ARG A 87 3.91 -5.50 -10.34
CA ARG A 87 3.34 -5.88 -9.04
C ARG A 87 2.34 -4.82 -8.59
N PRO A 88 1.25 -5.21 -7.90
CA PRO A 88 0.29 -4.26 -7.34
C PRO A 88 0.95 -3.27 -6.40
N LEU A 89 0.45 -2.03 -6.39
CA LEU A 89 0.77 -1.08 -5.34
C LEU A 89 0.17 -1.56 -4.02
N VAL A 90 0.78 -1.20 -2.89
CA VAL A 90 0.27 -1.53 -1.56
C VAL A 90 -0.04 -0.24 -0.81
N ILE A 91 -1.21 -0.15 -0.21
CA ILE A 91 -1.64 0.98 0.61
C ILE A 91 -1.72 0.47 2.05
N LEU A 92 -1.03 1.16 2.95
CA LEU A 92 -0.93 0.76 4.35
C LEU A 92 -1.27 1.93 5.27
N SER A 93 -2.06 1.66 6.30
CA SER A 93 -2.35 2.59 7.40
C SER A 93 -2.43 1.82 8.72
N GLU A 94 -2.55 2.55 9.82
CA GLU A 94 -2.85 1.97 11.14
C GLU A 94 -4.21 1.25 11.18
N GLY A 95 -5.12 1.59 10.26
CA GLY A 95 -6.47 1.04 10.20
C GLY A 95 -6.65 -0.07 9.18
N GLY A 96 -5.64 -0.41 8.38
CA GLY A 96 -5.77 -1.49 7.40
C GLY A 96 -4.66 -1.58 6.36
N CYS A 97 -4.81 -2.56 5.47
CA CYS A 97 -3.93 -2.76 4.33
C CYS A 97 -4.76 -3.05 3.08
N ALA A 98 -4.36 -2.48 1.95
CA ALA A 98 -4.96 -2.74 0.66
C ALA A 98 -3.90 -2.91 -0.44
N VAL A 99 -4.30 -3.58 -1.51
CA VAL A 99 -3.53 -3.61 -2.76
C VAL A 99 -4.32 -2.94 -3.88
N GLY A 100 -3.62 -2.26 -4.76
CA GLY A 100 -4.19 -1.52 -5.88
C GLY A 100 -3.56 -1.88 -7.22
N ALA A 101 -4.39 -1.93 -8.25
CA ALA A 101 -3.96 -2.13 -9.62
C ALA A 101 -4.95 -1.48 -10.59
N ALA A 102 -4.53 -1.27 -11.84
CA ALA A 102 -5.44 -0.84 -12.89
C ALA A 102 -6.59 -1.85 -13.07
N PRO A 103 -7.85 -1.40 -13.19
CA PRO A 103 -8.99 -2.27 -13.42
C PRO A 103 -8.83 -3.12 -14.67
N ARG A 104 -9.09 -4.42 -14.54
CA ARG A 104 -9.00 -5.40 -15.62
C ARG A 104 -10.09 -6.46 -15.53
N THR A 105 -10.35 -7.11 -16.66
CA THR A 105 -11.25 -8.27 -16.73
C THR A 105 -10.77 -9.38 -15.79
N GLY A 106 -11.71 -10.10 -15.20
CA GLY A 106 -11.42 -11.24 -14.31
C GLY A 106 -10.98 -10.89 -12.88
N GLN A 107 -10.73 -9.62 -12.54
CA GLN A 107 -10.35 -9.25 -11.16
C GLN A 107 -11.47 -9.54 -10.16
N THR A 108 -12.68 -9.02 -10.40
CA THR A 108 -13.83 -9.22 -9.51
C THR A 108 -14.12 -10.71 -9.22
N PRO A 109 -14.28 -11.61 -10.21
CA PRO A 109 -14.51 -13.03 -9.93
C PRO A 109 -13.31 -13.71 -9.26
N ARG A 110 -12.07 -13.26 -9.53
CA ARG A 110 -10.88 -13.79 -8.87
C ARG A 110 -10.83 -13.40 -7.39
N VAL A 111 -11.18 -12.17 -7.05
CA VAL A 111 -11.30 -11.71 -5.67
C VAL A 111 -12.39 -12.50 -4.96
N GLN A 112 -13.57 -12.65 -5.56
CA GLN A 112 -14.66 -13.42 -4.95
C GLN A 112 -14.24 -14.86 -4.64
N SER A 113 -13.60 -15.53 -5.61
CA SER A 113 -13.08 -16.89 -5.41
C SER A 113 -12.04 -16.95 -4.30
N PHE A 114 -11.12 -15.97 -4.28
CA PHE A 114 -10.08 -15.86 -3.26
C PHE A 114 -10.68 -15.69 -1.86
N VAL A 115 -11.67 -14.80 -1.69
CA VAL A 115 -12.30 -14.56 -0.39
C VAL A 115 -13.02 -15.81 0.10
N THR A 116 -13.82 -16.46 -0.76
CA THR A 116 -14.53 -17.70 -0.40
C THR A 116 -13.57 -18.83 0.00
N GLN A 117 -12.42 -18.96 -0.66
CA GLN A 117 -11.44 -20.00 -0.37
C GLN A 117 -10.60 -19.70 0.88
N THR A 118 -10.22 -18.44 1.07
CA THR A 118 -9.30 -18.03 2.14
C THR A 118 -10.03 -17.77 3.46
N PHE A 119 -11.28 -17.32 3.38
CA PHE A 119 -12.10 -16.95 4.52
C PHE A 119 -13.47 -17.65 4.46
N PRO A 120 -13.54 -18.98 4.72
CA PRO A 120 -14.78 -19.74 4.60
C PRO A 120 -15.90 -19.26 5.55
N GLY A 121 -15.57 -18.55 6.62
CA GLY A 121 -16.53 -17.93 7.54
C GLY A 121 -16.90 -16.47 7.21
N ALA A 122 -16.39 -15.91 6.12
CA ALA A 122 -16.68 -14.52 5.76
C ALA A 122 -18.14 -14.38 5.28
N ARG A 123 -18.88 -13.45 5.90
CA ARG A 123 -20.26 -13.12 5.49
C ARG A 123 -20.27 -11.93 4.56
N ALA A 124 -21.03 -11.99 3.48
CA ALA A 124 -21.29 -10.79 2.67
C ALA A 124 -22.07 -9.77 3.52
N VAL A 125 -21.69 -8.50 3.42
CA VAL A 125 -22.41 -7.39 4.06
C VAL A 125 -22.81 -6.37 3.00
N ASP A 126 -23.72 -5.46 3.33
CA ASP A 126 -24.17 -4.43 2.39
C ASP A 126 -22.99 -3.52 1.97
N PRO A 127 -22.56 -3.55 0.70
CA PRO A 127 -21.46 -2.75 0.24
C PRO A 127 -21.82 -1.26 0.12
N GLN A 128 -23.10 -0.91 -0.03
CA GLN A 128 -23.53 0.49 -0.16
C GLN A 128 -23.30 1.27 1.13
N ALA A 129 -23.62 0.65 2.27
CA ALA A 129 -23.35 1.21 3.60
C ALA A 129 -21.85 1.54 3.83
N LEU A 130 -20.95 0.90 3.07
CA LEU A 130 -19.49 1.04 3.18
C LEU A 130 -18.86 1.77 2.00
N SER A 131 -19.66 2.31 1.07
CA SER A 131 -19.17 2.91 -0.18
C SER A 131 -18.21 1.99 -0.95
N ALA A 132 -18.50 0.69 -0.94
CA ALA A 132 -17.70 -0.35 -1.56
C ALA A 132 -18.37 -0.93 -2.80
N GLU A 133 -17.59 -1.57 -3.68
CA GLU A 133 -18.11 -2.44 -4.75
C GLU A 133 -18.58 -3.77 -4.16
N ARG A 134 -17.82 -4.31 -3.20
CA ARG A 134 -18.11 -5.54 -2.47
C ARG A 134 -17.54 -5.45 -1.07
N ALA A 135 -18.21 -6.10 -0.12
CA ALA A 135 -17.77 -6.15 1.26
C ALA A 135 -18.09 -7.51 1.87
N TRP A 136 -17.15 -8.00 2.68
CA TRP A 136 -17.31 -9.17 3.51
C TRP A 136 -16.85 -8.85 4.93
N GLN A 137 -17.44 -9.50 5.92
CA GLN A 137 -17.01 -9.39 7.31
C GLN A 137 -16.57 -10.76 7.84
N LEU A 138 -15.44 -10.78 8.53
CA LEU A 138 -14.92 -11.94 9.25
C LEU A 138 -15.50 -12.01 10.67
N ALA A 139 -15.31 -13.15 11.32
CA ALA A 139 -15.87 -13.40 12.66
C ALA A 139 -15.33 -12.46 13.75
N ASP A 140 -14.11 -11.95 13.58
CA ASP A 140 -13.46 -11.00 14.49
C ASP A 140 -13.90 -9.53 14.26
N GLY A 141 -14.75 -9.29 13.25
CA GLY A 141 -15.23 -7.97 12.86
C GLY A 141 -14.44 -7.31 11.73
N THR A 142 -13.30 -7.88 11.31
CA THR A 142 -12.49 -7.42 10.17
C THR A 142 -13.35 -7.34 8.91
N LEU A 143 -13.29 -6.22 8.20
CA LEU A 143 -13.93 -6.05 6.90
C LEU A 143 -12.93 -6.32 5.79
N ILE A 144 -13.34 -7.06 4.77
CA ILE A 144 -12.66 -7.18 3.48
C ILE A 144 -13.49 -6.42 2.46
N LEU A 145 -12.86 -5.52 1.72
CA LEU A 145 -13.54 -4.56 0.85
C LEU A 145 -12.91 -4.56 -0.53
N THR A 146 -13.72 -4.33 -1.56
CA THR A 146 -13.20 -3.89 -2.86
C THR A 146 -13.80 -2.57 -3.25
N THR A 147 -13.01 -1.67 -3.83
CA THR A 147 -13.48 -0.38 -4.34
C THR A 147 -12.87 -0.09 -5.71
N ARG A 148 -13.55 0.73 -6.50
CA ARG A 148 -12.99 1.33 -7.71
C ARG A 148 -12.98 2.83 -7.56
N SER A 149 -11.88 3.45 -7.94
CA SER A 149 -11.74 4.90 -7.97
C SER A 149 -11.17 5.33 -9.32
N GLY A 150 -11.36 6.62 -9.63
CA GLY A 150 -10.97 7.21 -10.92
C GLY A 150 -11.98 6.99 -12.03
N THR A 151 -11.71 7.60 -13.19
CA THR A 151 -12.60 7.57 -14.34
C THR A 151 -12.37 6.29 -15.17
N PRO A 152 -13.40 5.50 -15.48
CA PRO A 152 -13.29 4.33 -16.34
C PRO A 152 -12.62 4.66 -17.68
N GLY A 153 -11.70 3.81 -18.14
CA GLY A 153 -10.98 4.01 -19.40
C GLY A 153 -9.76 4.93 -19.32
N LEU A 154 -9.55 5.66 -18.21
CA LEU A 154 -8.33 6.42 -17.97
C LEU A 154 -7.25 5.57 -17.27
N SER A 155 -5.98 5.95 -17.47
CA SER A 155 -4.83 5.31 -16.83
C SER A 155 -4.77 5.47 -15.30
N THR A 156 -5.64 6.29 -14.72
CA THR A 156 -5.72 6.59 -13.29
C THR A 156 -6.78 5.76 -12.55
N ALA A 157 -7.62 5.01 -13.27
CA ALA A 157 -8.59 4.14 -12.62
C ALA A 157 -7.86 3.08 -11.79
N THR A 158 -8.31 2.85 -10.57
CA THR A 158 -7.70 1.90 -9.63
C THR A 158 -8.78 0.96 -9.08
N TYR A 159 -8.49 -0.34 -9.07
CA TYR A 159 -9.26 -1.33 -8.32
C TYR A 159 -8.49 -1.70 -7.07
N LEU A 160 -9.14 -1.56 -5.92
CA LEU A 160 -8.58 -1.85 -4.60
C LEU A 160 -9.19 -3.13 -4.03
N LEU A 161 -8.37 -3.92 -3.35
CA LEU A 161 -8.77 -5.00 -2.44
C LEU A 161 -8.09 -4.72 -1.11
N GLY A 162 -8.86 -4.51 -0.06
CA GLY A 162 -8.34 -4.14 1.25
C GLY A 162 -8.99 -4.90 2.39
N LEU A 163 -8.33 -4.86 3.54
CA LEU A 163 -8.92 -5.19 4.83
C LEU A 163 -8.75 -4.06 5.82
N THR A 164 -9.66 -4.00 6.79
CA THR A 164 -9.57 -3.10 7.94
C THR A 164 -9.05 -3.88 9.14
N TYR A 165 -8.16 -3.29 9.93
CA TYR A 165 -7.87 -3.86 11.25
C TYR A 165 -9.05 -3.56 12.19
N PRO A 166 -9.41 -4.50 13.08
CA PRO A 166 -10.34 -4.18 14.15
C PRO A 166 -9.74 -3.02 14.96
N ALA A 167 -10.55 -2.01 15.28
CA ALA A 167 -10.12 -0.99 16.23
C ALA A 167 -9.64 -1.69 17.50
N ALA A 168 -8.47 -1.29 18.02
CA ALA A 168 -8.00 -1.78 19.31
C ALA A 168 -9.17 -1.63 20.29
N ARG A 169 -9.65 -2.74 20.84
CA ARG A 169 -10.67 -2.66 21.89
C ARG A 169 -9.94 -2.06 23.07
N ASP A 170 -10.34 -0.86 23.50
CA ASP A 170 -9.91 -0.31 24.78
C ASP A 170 -10.23 -1.36 25.85
N THR A 171 -9.21 -2.06 26.34
CA THR A 171 -9.28 -2.98 27.48
C THR A 171 -9.03 -2.22 28.76
#